data_AF-A0A5P2H4E8-F1
#
_entry.id   AF-A0A5P2H4E8-F1
#
_cell.length_a   1.000
_cell.length_b   1.000
_cell.length_c   1.000
_cell.angle_alpha   90.00
_cell.angle_beta   90.00
_cell.angle_gamma   90.00
#
_symmetry.space_group_name_H-M   'P 1'
#
loop_
_entity.id
_entity.type
_entity.pdbx_description
1 polymer ?
#
loop_
_entity_poly.entity_id
_entity_poly.type
_entity_poly.pdbx_seq_one_letter_code
_entity_poly.pdbx_strand_id
1 'polypeptide(L)'
;MRNDIDAATIWPASRAVGIDAGQGDGGEGSDGVWQNTIAAADHALEEASRIQRGVQQNLKLMQEMRNLREELRKAHAEIDRYRGMHARVVVSMRQIEEERDAEIARLRSDNEMLLVRHRVYKLLAEHYATSALRFDPKVFAEHRDRVLEHVLFQRRKGTPVTRITRTDISFLLL
;
A
#
# COMPACT_ATOMS: atom_id res chain seq x y z
N MET A 1 2.98 18.66 -28.38
CA MET A 1 1.59 18.17 -28.46
C MET A 1 0.70 19.39 -28.47
N ARG A 2 0.09 19.66 -29.62
CA ARG A 2 -0.78 20.82 -29.87
C ARG A 2 -2.14 20.54 -29.22
N ASN A 3 -2.60 21.46 -28.39
CA ASN A 3 -3.93 21.43 -27.81
C ASN A 3 -4.91 21.95 -28.86
N ASP A 4 -5.65 21.04 -29.50
CA ASP A 4 -6.84 21.40 -30.27
C ASP A 4 -7.95 21.77 -29.29
N ILE A 5 -8.33 23.05 -29.31
CA ILE A 5 -9.47 23.57 -28.57
C ILE A 5 -10.70 23.27 -29.44
N ASP A 6 -11.38 22.17 -29.15
CA ASP A 6 -12.65 21.78 -29.78
C ASP A 6 -13.73 22.85 -29.55
N ALA A 7 -13.94 23.68 -30.58
CA ALA A 7 -15.18 23.88 -31.33
C ALA A 7 -16.57 23.76 -30.64
N ALA A 8 -16.70 23.97 -29.32
CA ALA A 8 -17.98 23.88 -28.61
C ALA A 8 -18.49 25.24 -28.08
N THR A 9 -18.02 26.36 -28.63
CA THR A 9 -18.54 27.70 -28.28
C THR A 9 -19.02 28.43 -29.52
N ILE A 10 -20.02 27.84 -30.19
CA ILE A 10 -20.83 28.55 -31.16
C ILE A 10 -21.89 29.30 -30.36
N TRP A 11 -21.66 30.59 -30.12
CA TRP A 11 -22.70 31.49 -29.64
C TRP A 11 -23.81 31.56 -30.69
N PRO A 12 -25.11 31.47 -30.32
CA PRO A 12 -26.16 31.72 -31.29
C PRO A 12 -26.07 33.20 -31.70
N ALA A 13 -25.89 33.45 -32.98
CA ALA A 13 -25.97 34.78 -33.55
C ALA A 13 -27.35 35.35 -33.23
N SER A 14 -27.39 36.41 -32.43
CA SER A 14 -28.60 37.20 -32.22
C SER A 14 -29.08 37.69 -33.57
N ARG A 15 -30.15 37.07 -34.09
CA ARG A 15 -30.83 37.52 -35.29
C ARG A 15 -31.44 38.87 -34.96
N ALA A 16 -30.75 39.95 -35.36
CA ALA A 16 -31.34 41.27 -35.40
C ALA A 16 -32.58 41.18 -36.31
N VAL A 17 -33.76 41.23 -35.70
CA VAL A 17 -35.02 41.40 -36.41
C VAL A 17 -34.95 42.79 -37.02
N GLY A 18 -34.62 42.84 -38.31
CA GLY A 18 -34.80 44.03 -39.13
C GLY A 18 -36.29 44.35 -39.15
N ILE A 19 -36.65 45.45 -38.50
CA ILE A 19 -37.96 46.07 -38.64
C ILE A 19 -37.97 46.67 -40.04
N ASP A 20 -38.54 45.95 -41.00
CA ASP A 20 -38.82 46.45 -42.34
C ASP A 20 -40.05 47.36 -42.23
N ALA A 21 -39.80 48.66 -42.10
CA ALA A 21 -40.85 49.68 -42.13
C ALA A 21 -41.32 49.88 -43.59
N GLY A 22 -42.11 48.92 -44.07
CA GLY A 22 -42.85 49.01 -45.32
C GLY A 22 -44.03 49.95 -45.18
N GLN A 23 -43.87 51.16 -45.72
CA GLN A 23 -44.87 52.21 -45.82
C GLN A 23 -46.03 51.79 -46.74
N GLY A 24 -47.22 51.61 -46.16
CA GLY A 24 -48.49 51.39 -46.86
C GLY A 24 -49.61 52.13 -46.13
N ASP A 25 -50.18 53.10 -46.83
CA ASP A 25 -51.21 54.07 -46.41
C ASP A 25 -52.56 53.42 -46.06
N GLY A 26 -53.29 54.01 -45.10
CA GLY A 26 -54.70 53.67 -44.81
C GLY A 26 -55.05 53.39 -43.34
N GLY A 27 -55.11 54.44 -42.51
CA GLY A 27 -56.17 54.59 -41.50
C GLY A 27 -56.32 53.57 -40.35
N GLU A 28 -55.26 53.20 -39.63
CA GLU A 28 -55.30 52.63 -38.25
C GLU A 28 -53.90 52.57 -37.60
N GLY A 29 -52.98 53.47 -38.00
CA GLY A 29 -51.54 53.26 -37.88
C GLY A 29 -50.83 53.73 -36.60
N SER A 30 -51.54 54.30 -35.62
CA SER A 30 -50.94 54.72 -34.34
C SER A 30 -51.05 53.60 -33.30
N ASP A 31 -52.22 52.98 -33.19
CA ASP A 31 -52.53 51.99 -32.14
C ASP A 31 -51.77 50.67 -32.37
N GLY A 32 -51.64 50.23 -33.62
CA GLY A 32 -50.88 49.01 -33.98
C GLY A 32 -49.37 49.11 -33.77
N VAL A 33 -48.77 50.31 -33.86
CA VAL A 33 -47.34 50.51 -33.58
C VAL A 33 -47.07 50.37 -32.09
N TRP A 34 -47.91 50.96 -31.24
CA TRP A 34 -47.80 50.81 -29.78
C TRP A 34 -48.02 49.36 -29.35
N GLN A 35 -49.05 48.69 -29.89
CA GLN A 35 -49.30 47.27 -29.62
C GLN A 35 -48.13 46.37 -30.05
N ASN A 36 -47.53 46.62 -31.22
CA ASN A 36 -46.35 45.89 -31.67
C ASN A 36 -45.11 46.16 -30.80
N THR A 37 -44.91 47.40 -30.33
CA THR A 37 -43.81 47.71 -29.41
C THR A 37 -44.00 47.10 -28.03
N ILE A 38 -45.24 47.02 -27.53
CA ILE A 38 -45.58 46.36 -26.27
C ILE A 38 -45.36 44.86 -26.39
N ALA A 39 -45.82 44.22 -27.48
CA ALA A 39 -45.58 42.81 -27.74
C ALA A 39 -44.07 42.48 -27.87
N ALA A 40 -43.29 43.36 -28.52
CA ALA A 40 -41.84 43.22 -28.60
C ALA A 40 -41.16 43.37 -27.22
N ALA A 41 -41.64 44.28 -26.39
CA ALA A 41 -41.14 44.46 -25.02
C ALA A 41 -41.48 43.25 -24.13
N ASP A 42 -42.70 42.72 -24.20
CA ASP A 42 -43.10 41.51 -23.47
C ASP A 42 -42.27 40.30 -23.91
N HIS A 43 -42.03 40.15 -25.23
CA HIS A 43 -41.16 39.10 -25.74
C HIS A 43 -39.71 39.25 -25.24
N ALA A 44 -39.16 40.47 -25.26
CA ALA A 44 -37.82 40.75 -24.74
C ALA A 44 -37.72 40.47 -23.22
N LEU A 45 -38.77 40.76 -22.45
CA LEU A 45 -38.83 40.46 -21.01
C LEU A 45 -38.89 38.95 -20.75
N GLU A 46 -39.68 38.21 -21.54
CA GLU A 46 -39.72 36.75 -21.44
C GLU A 46 -38.37 36.11 -21.78
N GLU A 47 -37.71 36.57 -22.84
CA GLU A 47 -36.36 36.13 -23.21
C GLU A 47 -35.34 36.47 -22.12
N ALA A 48 -35.38 37.69 -21.57
CA ALA A 48 -34.55 38.09 -20.44
C ALA A 48 -34.78 37.18 -19.22
N SER A 49 -36.03 36.80 -18.92
CA SER A 49 -36.36 35.87 -17.83
C SER A 49 -35.81 34.46 -18.05
N ARG A 50 -35.79 33.99 -19.31
CA ARG A 50 -35.23 32.69 -19.70
C ARG A 50 -33.71 32.71 -19.54
N ILE A 51 -33.07 33.78 -20.01
CA ILE A 51 -31.63 33.99 -19.86
C ILE A 51 -31.26 34.05 -18.38
N GLN A 52 -32.00 34.80 -17.56
CA GLN A 52 -31.76 34.90 -16.12
C GLN A 52 -31.83 33.53 -15.43
N ARG A 53 -32.83 32.71 -15.74
CA ARG A 53 -32.94 31.33 -15.20
C ARG A 53 -31.79 30.44 -15.66
N GLY A 54 -31.40 30.55 -16.93
CA GLY A 54 -30.25 29.83 -17.48
C GLY A 54 -28.94 30.20 -16.80
N VAL A 55 -28.71 31.50 -16.55
CA VAL A 55 -27.52 32.01 -15.83
C VAL A 55 -27.51 31.50 -14.39
N GLN A 56 -28.65 31.51 -13.68
CA GLN A 56 -28.74 30.98 -12.32
C GLN A 56 -28.42 29.49 -12.25
N GLN A 57 -28.94 28.68 -13.18
CA GLN A 57 -28.63 27.25 -13.27
C GLN A 57 -27.15 27.02 -13.60
N ASN A 58 -26.58 27.80 -14.51
CA ASN A 58 -25.17 27.71 -14.86
C ASN A 58 -24.26 28.05 -13.67
N LEU A 59 -24.58 29.11 -12.92
CA LEU A 59 -23.86 29.47 -11.69
C LEU A 59 -23.91 28.35 -10.64
N LYS A 60 -25.08 27.70 -10.48
CA LYS A 60 -25.23 26.55 -9.57
C LYS A 60 -24.35 25.37 -10.02
N LEU A 61 -24.39 25.01 -11.30
CA LEU A 61 -23.56 23.93 -11.86
C LEU A 61 -22.07 24.24 -11.72
N MET A 62 -21.64 25.48 -11.96
CA MET A 62 -20.26 25.89 -11.75
C MET A 62 -19.83 25.75 -10.28
N GLN A 63 -20.73 26.03 -9.33
CA GLN A 63 -20.44 25.85 -7.92
C GLN A 63 -20.35 24.37 -7.54
N GLU A 64 -21.28 23.53 -8.00
CA GLU A 64 -21.23 22.08 -7.80
C GLU A 64 -19.96 21.47 -8.40
N MET A 65 -19.56 21.92 -9.59
CA MET A 65 -18.34 21.47 -10.25
C MET A 65 -17.07 21.90 -9.50
N ARG A 66 -17.05 23.08 -8.88
CA ARG A 66 -15.97 23.48 -7.96
C ARG A 66 -15.91 22.58 -6.74
N ASN A 67 -17.05 22.29 -6.12
CA ASN A 67 -17.13 21.40 -4.95
C ASN A 67 -16.62 19.99 -5.29
N LEU A 68 -17.08 19.39 -6.39
CA LEU A 68 -16.64 18.08 -6.85
C LEU A 68 -15.12 18.04 -7.14
N ARG A 69 -14.58 19.12 -7.73
CA ARG A 69 -13.12 19.23 -7.94
C ARG A 69 -12.34 19.31 -6.63
N GLU A 70 -12.89 19.94 -5.60
CA GLU A 70 -12.28 19.99 -4.27
C GLU A 70 -12.32 18.63 -3.58
N GLU A 71 -13.46 17.94 -3.64
CA GLU A 71 -13.60 16.58 -3.13
C GLU A 71 -12.64 15.62 -3.83
N LEU A 72 -12.54 15.71 -5.16
CA LEU A 72 -11.59 14.92 -5.94
C LEU A 72 -10.15 15.19 -5.50
N ARG A 73 -9.76 16.46 -5.29
CA ARG A 73 -8.43 16.81 -4.78
C ARG A 73 -8.17 16.25 -3.38
N LYS A 74 -9.16 16.30 -2.49
CA LYS A 74 -9.06 15.71 -1.14
C LYS A 74 -8.89 14.19 -1.21
N ALA A 75 -9.69 13.51 -2.02
CA ALA A 75 -9.61 12.07 -2.21
C ALA A 75 -8.23 11.63 -2.77
N HIS A 76 -7.69 12.36 -3.75
CA HIS A 76 -6.33 12.08 -4.26
C HIS A 76 -5.27 12.25 -3.18
N ALA A 77 -5.33 13.34 -2.41
CA ALA A 77 -4.41 13.57 -1.30
C ALA A 77 -4.50 12.48 -0.23
N GLU A 78 -5.69 11.93 0.00
CA GLU A 78 -5.90 10.83 0.94
C GLU A 78 -5.34 9.50 0.40
N ILE A 79 -5.57 9.19 -0.88
CA ILE A 79 -4.98 8.02 -1.55
C ILE A 79 -3.45 8.06 -1.45
N ASP A 80 -2.83 9.21 -1.70
CA ASP A 80 -1.37 9.34 -1.63
C ASP A 80 -0.86 9.16 -0.19
N ARG A 81 -1.61 9.61 0.82
CA ARG A 81 -1.30 9.32 2.23
C ARG A 81 -1.38 7.82 2.53
N TYR A 82 -2.45 7.14 2.08
CA TYR A 82 -2.57 5.69 2.29
C TYR A 82 -1.48 4.91 1.57
N ARG A 83 -1.11 5.30 0.35
CA ARG A 83 0.03 4.70 -0.38
C ARG A 83 1.34 4.87 0.39
N GLY A 84 1.60 6.07 0.92
CA GLY A 84 2.77 6.34 1.76
C GLY A 84 2.77 5.54 3.06
N MET A 85 1.61 5.39 3.73
CA MET A 85 1.48 4.55 4.92
C MET A 85 1.71 3.07 4.59
N HIS A 86 1.09 2.57 3.52
CA HIS A 86 1.24 1.19 3.10
C HIS A 86 2.69 0.85 2.76
N ALA A 87 3.40 1.72 2.04
CA ALA A 87 4.82 1.54 1.75
C ALA A 87 5.66 1.40 3.02
N ARG A 88 5.40 2.24 4.04
CA ARG A 88 6.09 2.14 5.35
C ARG A 88 5.76 0.84 6.08
N VAL A 89 4.48 0.44 6.09
CA VAL A 89 4.04 -0.80 6.75
C VAL A 89 4.70 -2.00 6.10
N VAL A 90 4.71 -2.10 4.77
CA VAL A 90 5.34 -3.21 4.05
C VAL A 90 6.84 -3.30 4.34
N VAL A 91 7.55 -2.16 4.34
CA VAL A 91 8.98 -2.13 4.70
C VAL A 91 9.18 -2.60 6.13
N SER A 92 8.38 -2.11 7.08
CA SER A 92 8.48 -2.52 8.49
C SER A 92 8.16 -4.00 8.69
N MET A 93 7.16 -4.55 7.98
CA MET A 93 6.80 -5.95 8.05
C MET A 93 7.95 -6.83 7.57
N ARG A 94 8.55 -6.48 6.43
CA ARG A 94 9.70 -7.20 5.89
C ARG A 94 10.89 -7.16 6.85
N GLN A 95 11.15 -6.00 7.47
CA GLN A 95 12.22 -5.88 8.45
C GLN A 95 11.98 -6.78 9.67
N ILE A 96 10.73 -6.83 10.15
CA ILE A 96 10.34 -7.75 11.24
C ILE A 96 10.54 -9.21 10.81
N GLU A 97 10.12 -9.59 9.60
CA GLU A 97 10.32 -10.95 9.07
C GLU A 97 11.81 -11.32 9.02
N GLU A 98 12.67 -10.43 8.50
CA GLU A 98 14.12 -10.64 8.43
C GLU A 98 14.73 -10.79 9.85
N GLU A 99 14.30 -9.99 10.81
CA GLU A 99 14.72 -10.09 12.21
C GLU A 99 14.26 -11.42 12.86
N ARG A 100 13.01 -11.84 12.59
CA ARG A 100 12.46 -13.11 13.08
C ARG A 100 13.23 -14.29 12.51
N ASP A 101 13.53 -14.30 11.22
CA ASP A 101 14.28 -15.38 10.57
C ASP A 101 15.70 -15.49 11.11
N ALA A 102 16.36 -14.35 11.34
CA ALA A 102 17.68 -14.31 11.98
C ALA A 102 17.63 -14.86 13.42
N GLU A 103 16.61 -14.49 14.20
CA GLU A 103 16.41 -15.00 15.56
C GLU A 103 16.15 -16.52 15.56
N ILE A 104 15.30 -17.01 14.67
CA ILE A 104 15.01 -18.45 14.53
C ILE A 104 16.28 -19.22 14.13
N ALA A 105 17.06 -18.71 13.18
CA ALA A 105 18.32 -19.34 12.78
C ALA A 105 19.31 -19.43 13.95
N ARG A 106 19.44 -18.35 14.72
CA ARG A 106 20.25 -18.33 15.95
C ARG A 106 19.77 -19.35 16.98
N LEU A 107 18.47 -19.34 17.30
CA LEU A 107 17.89 -20.27 18.27
C LEU A 107 18.04 -21.73 17.85
N ARG A 108 17.91 -22.03 16.56
CA ARG A 108 18.16 -23.37 16.01
C ARG A 108 19.62 -23.78 16.22
N SER A 109 20.57 -22.92 15.87
CA SER A 109 22.00 -23.17 16.10
C SER A 109 22.31 -23.40 17.58
N ASP A 110 21.77 -22.56 18.47
CA ASP A 110 21.96 -22.68 19.92
C ASP A 110 21.36 -23.98 20.46
N ASN A 111 20.17 -24.36 20.00
CA ASN A 111 19.53 -25.62 20.37
C ASN A 111 20.34 -26.83 19.91
N GLU A 112 20.84 -26.82 18.67
CA GLU A 112 21.69 -27.88 18.15
C GLU A 112 22.98 -28.05 18.96
N MET A 113 23.61 -26.94 19.35
CA MET A 113 24.78 -26.97 20.22
C MET A 113 24.43 -27.52 21.61
N LEU A 114 23.28 -27.14 22.18
CA LEU A 114 22.82 -27.72 23.46
C LEU A 114 22.61 -29.24 23.36
N LEU A 115 22.03 -29.73 22.28
CA LEU A 115 21.83 -31.18 22.05
C LEU A 115 23.16 -31.93 21.95
N VAL A 116 24.14 -31.38 21.23
CA VAL A 116 25.49 -31.95 21.15
C VAL A 116 26.14 -31.96 22.53
N ARG A 117 26.09 -30.85 23.28
CA ARG A 117 26.69 -30.74 24.61
C ARG A 117 26.06 -31.72 25.59
N HIS A 118 24.73 -31.80 25.61
CA HIS A 118 23.99 -32.77 26.41
C HIS A 118 24.42 -34.20 26.07
N ARG A 119 24.55 -34.54 24.78
CA ARG A 119 24.98 -35.88 24.37
C ARG A 119 26.39 -36.21 24.84
N VAL A 120 27.34 -35.28 24.70
CA VAL A 120 28.71 -35.45 25.19
C VAL A 120 28.72 -35.78 26.67
N TYR A 121 28.03 -34.99 27.49
CA TYR A 121 27.97 -35.23 28.94
C TYR A 121 27.29 -36.55 29.29
N LYS A 122 26.20 -36.90 28.58
CA LYS A 122 25.52 -38.19 28.78
C LYS A 122 26.45 -39.37 28.48
N LEU A 123 27.19 -39.31 27.37
CA LEU A 123 28.12 -40.38 26.99
C LEU A 123 29.29 -40.51 27.98
N LEU A 124 29.83 -39.39 28.45
CA LEU A 124 30.85 -39.40 29.50
C LEU A 124 30.31 -40.00 30.80
N ALA A 125 29.12 -39.58 31.25
CA ALA A 125 28.50 -40.12 32.46
C ALA A 125 28.28 -41.64 32.35
N GLU A 126 27.75 -42.11 31.21
CA GLU A 126 27.58 -43.55 30.92
C GLU A 126 28.92 -44.29 30.96
N HIS A 127 29.99 -43.72 30.38
CA HIS A 127 31.32 -44.32 30.40
C HIS A 127 31.91 -44.39 31.80
N TYR A 128 31.95 -43.27 32.54
CA TYR A 128 32.50 -43.24 33.90
C TYR A 128 31.75 -44.16 34.86
N ALA A 129 30.43 -44.24 34.75
CA ALA A 129 29.60 -45.13 35.57
C ALA A 129 29.89 -46.61 35.29
N THR A 130 30.14 -46.98 34.02
CA THR A 130 30.33 -48.39 33.64
C THR A 130 31.79 -48.86 33.72
N SER A 131 32.75 -47.97 33.53
CA SER A 131 34.18 -48.24 33.69
C SER A 131 34.66 -48.11 35.14
N ALA A 132 33.79 -47.70 36.08
CA ALA A 132 34.10 -47.41 37.48
C ALA A 132 35.32 -46.49 37.66
N LEU A 133 35.47 -45.50 36.77
CA LEU A 133 36.60 -44.58 36.76
C LEU A 133 36.51 -43.59 37.92
N ARG A 134 37.65 -43.28 38.53
CA ARG A 134 37.74 -42.18 39.51
C ARG A 134 37.56 -40.85 38.79
N PHE A 135 36.75 -39.98 39.37
CA PHE A 135 36.53 -38.64 38.83
C PHE A 135 37.73 -37.75 39.16
N ASP A 136 38.47 -37.34 38.13
CA ASP A 136 39.45 -36.26 38.18
C ASP A 136 38.97 -35.11 37.27
N PRO A 137 38.78 -33.87 37.78
CA PRO A 137 38.29 -32.75 36.99
C PRO A 137 39.14 -32.41 35.76
N LYS A 138 40.47 -32.57 35.83
CA LYS A 138 41.37 -32.23 34.72
C LYS A 138 41.23 -33.24 33.59
N VAL A 139 41.36 -34.53 33.91
CA VAL A 139 41.16 -35.62 32.94
C VAL A 139 39.75 -35.59 32.36
N PHE A 140 38.71 -35.30 33.16
CA PHE A 140 37.34 -35.18 32.67
C PHE A 140 37.17 -34.05 31.63
N ALA A 141 37.85 -32.92 31.82
CA ALA A 141 37.82 -31.82 30.85
C ALA A 141 38.47 -32.22 29.51
N GLU A 142 39.61 -32.92 29.55
CA GLU A 142 40.27 -33.44 28.35
C GLU A 142 39.39 -34.47 27.61
N HIS A 143 38.79 -35.39 28.36
CA HIS A 143 37.84 -36.38 27.85
C HIS A 143 36.62 -35.71 27.20
N ARG A 144 36.08 -34.65 27.81
CA ARG A 144 34.99 -33.86 27.25
C ARG A 144 35.35 -33.26 25.90
N ASP A 145 36.53 -32.70 25.77
CA ASP A 145 36.94 -32.01 24.55
C ASP A 145 37.16 -33.01 23.41
N ARG A 146 37.81 -34.16 23.68
CA ARG A 146 37.95 -35.26 22.70
C ARG A 146 36.60 -35.82 22.24
N VAL A 147 35.67 -36.05 23.17
CA VAL A 147 34.33 -36.57 22.85
C VAL A 147 33.52 -35.53 22.08
N LEU A 148 33.63 -34.25 22.43
CA LEU A 148 33.00 -33.16 21.69
C LEU A 148 33.47 -33.11 20.24
N GLU A 149 34.78 -33.15 20.01
CA GLU A 149 35.36 -33.17 18.66
C GLU A 149 34.87 -34.38 17.86
N HIS A 150 34.82 -35.56 18.49
CA HIS A 150 34.32 -36.77 17.85
C HIS A 150 32.83 -36.68 17.49
N VAL A 151 31.99 -36.21 18.42
CA VAL A 151 30.54 -36.04 18.17
C VAL A 151 30.30 -35.04 17.04
N LEU A 152 31.04 -33.93 17.01
CA LEU A 152 30.97 -32.95 15.92
C LEU A 152 31.43 -33.56 14.59
N PHE A 153 32.48 -34.37 14.59
CA PHE A 153 32.95 -35.08 13.41
C PHE A 153 31.92 -36.08 12.87
N GLN A 154 31.32 -36.90 13.74
CA GLN A 154 30.27 -37.85 13.35
C GLN A 154 29.02 -37.13 12.82
N ARG A 155 28.65 -36.01 13.44
CA ARG A 155 27.56 -35.16 12.95
C ARG A 155 27.84 -34.63 11.55
N ARG A 156 29.06 -34.16 11.26
CA ARG A 156 29.48 -33.72 9.92
C ARG A 156 29.43 -34.85 8.88
N LYS A 157 29.63 -36.10 9.31
CA LYS A 157 29.45 -37.30 8.47
C LYS A 157 27.99 -37.71 8.26
N GLY A 158 27.03 -37.03 8.88
CA GLY A 158 25.60 -37.31 8.76
C GLY A 158 25.03 -38.24 9.83
N THR A 159 25.82 -38.63 10.84
CA THR A 159 25.32 -39.45 11.95
C THR A 159 24.52 -38.58 12.93
N PRO A 160 23.23 -38.91 13.20
CA PRO A 160 22.46 -38.21 14.21
C PRO A 160 23.10 -38.33 15.60
N VAL A 161 23.18 -37.23 16.33
CA VAL A 161 23.80 -37.15 17.67
C VAL A 161 23.20 -38.18 18.64
N THR A 162 21.90 -38.47 18.52
CA THR A 162 21.19 -39.47 19.32
C THR A 162 21.65 -40.91 19.09
N ARG A 163 22.23 -41.21 17.92
CA ARG A 163 22.69 -42.57 17.54
C ARG A 163 24.12 -42.87 17.97
N ILE A 164 24.94 -41.85 18.28
CA ILE A 164 26.32 -42.05 18.75
C ILE A 164 26.26 -42.66 20.15
N THR A 165 26.81 -43.85 20.34
CA THR A 165 26.72 -44.64 21.58
C THR A 165 28.00 -44.55 22.43
N ARG A 166 27.95 -45.09 23.65
CA ARG A 166 29.11 -45.16 24.56
C ARG A 166 30.28 -45.93 23.94
N THR A 167 30.00 -47.02 23.22
CA THR A 167 31.04 -47.83 22.55
C THR A 167 31.77 -47.07 21.46
N ASP A 168 31.09 -46.11 20.83
CA ASP A 168 31.69 -45.27 19.78
C ASP A 168 32.71 -44.27 20.33
N ILE A 169 32.74 -44.05 21.65
CA ILE A 169 33.64 -43.09 22.28
C ILE A 169 34.65 -43.73 23.22
N SER A 170 34.53 -45.03 23.53
CA SER A 170 35.38 -45.68 24.54
C SER A 170 36.86 -45.64 24.19
N PHE A 171 37.21 -45.69 22.91
CA PHE A 171 38.60 -45.64 22.45
C PHE A 171 39.26 -44.27 22.63
N LEU A 172 38.47 -43.20 22.80
CA LEU A 172 38.96 -41.83 22.98
C LEU A 172 39.33 -41.52 24.44
N LEU A 173 38.86 -42.37 25.35
CA LEU A 173 38.93 -42.22 26.80
C LEU A 173 39.93 -43.19 27.45
N LEU A 174 40.75 -43.85 26.63
CA LEU A 174 41.87 -44.71 27.05
C LEU A 174 43.13 -43.86 27.31
#